data_AF-A0A953YG30-F1
#
_entry.id   AF-A0A953YG30-F1
#
_cell.length_a   1.000
_cell.length_b   1.000
_cell.length_c   1.000
_cell.angle_alpha   90.00
_cell.angle_beta   90.00
_cell.angle_gamma   90.00
#
_symmetry.space_group_name_H-M   'P 1'
#
loop_
_entity.id
_entity.type
_entity.pdbx_description
1 polymer ?
#
loop_
_entity_poly.entity_id
_entity_poly.type
_entity_poly.pdbx_seq_one_letter_code
_entity_poly.pdbx_strand_id
1 'polypeptide(L)'
;MRGWTMAIAVAGAVLASASAQAVTIDWADWVAASASGGVATGTIASGATSVGVTYSGPQFFAAQVSGGGNFYTGNAYTNGDVDNAPPTSDILELSLGGTSTITFSQAVVDPVLALVSWNGNIVDFGTPIEIVSNGSGFFGSGTPILNGTGTGFTGNGEVHGIVRILGTHDSITFTHTSEQWHGLTVGIAAVAAPEAAPLALLGSALAGLGLLARRKA
;
A
#
# COMPACT_ATOMS: atom_id res chain seq x y z
N MET A 1 22.29 64.09 14.13
CA MET A 1 22.28 62.90 13.25
C MET A 1 22.88 61.73 14.01
N ARG A 2 22.05 60.81 14.52
CA ARG A 2 22.50 59.59 15.22
C ARG A 2 22.01 58.41 14.39
N GLY A 3 22.92 57.76 13.67
CA GLY A 3 22.61 56.56 12.90
C GLY A 3 22.60 55.34 13.82
N TRP A 4 21.49 54.61 13.83
CA TRP A 4 21.40 53.29 14.45
C TRP A 4 21.79 52.24 13.42
N THR A 5 22.85 51.50 13.68
CA THR A 5 23.22 50.30 12.92
C THR A 5 22.34 49.14 13.38
N MET A 6 21.48 48.67 12.48
CA MET A 6 20.61 47.52 12.69
C MET A 6 21.43 46.23 12.44
N ALA A 7 21.63 45.43 13.49
CA ALA A 7 22.24 44.10 13.36
C ALA A 7 21.17 43.12 12.87
N ILE A 8 21.32 42.62 11.65
CA ILE A 8 20.49 41.53 11.12
C ILE A 8 21.11 40.21 11.59
N ALA A 9 20.42 39.52 12.50
CA ALA A 9 20.74 38.14 12.84
C ALA A 9 20.15 37.22 11.77
N VAL A 10 21.03 36.61 10.96
CA VAL A 10 20.63 35.55 10.02
C VAL A 10 20.53 34.24 10.81
N ALA A 11 19.31 33.76 11.04
CA ALA A 11 19.07 32.43 11.56
C ALA A 11 19.23 31.41 10.41
N GLY A 12 20.31 30.63 10.45
CA GLY A 12 20.54 29.54 9.49
C GLY A 12 19.60 28.37 9.79
N ALA A 13 18.68 28.07 8.87
CA ALA A 13 17.87 26.87 8.91
C ALA A 13 18.74 25.67 8.50
N VAL A 14 19.01 24.77 9.44
CA VAL A 14 19.62 23.46 9.15
C VAL A 14 18.52 22.60 8.53
N LEU A 15 18.57 22.39 7.21
CA LEU A 15 17.77 21.38 6.53
C LEU A 15 18.39 20.02 6.85
N ALA A 16 17.79 19.29 7.80
CA ALA A 16 18.10 17.89 8.01
C ALA A 16 17.54 17.09 6.82
N SER A 17 18.43 16.57 5.98
CA SER A 17 18.06 15.61 4.94
C SER A 17 17.62 14.32 5.62
N ALA A 18 16.32 14.02 5.62
CA ALA A 18 15.85 12.70 6.01
C ALA A 18 16.38 11.68 4.99
N SER A 19 17.14 10.70 5.44
CA SER A 19 17.51 9.54 4.61
C SER A 19 16.23 8.78 4.26
N ALA A 20 15.94 8.58 2.97
CA ALA A 20 14.90 7.66 2.53
C ALA A 20 15.31 6.25 2.99
N GLN A 21 14.60 5.73 3.98
CA GLN A 21 14.69 4.34 4.41
C GLN A 21 13.62 3.60 3.62
N ALA A 22 13.98 2.46 3.03
CA ALA A 22 12.96 1.57 2.49
C ALA A 22 12.10 1.01 3.63
N VAL A 23 10.87 0.64 3.29
CA VAL A 23 9.83 0.30 4.24
C VAL A 23 9.66 -1.21 4.26
N THR A 24 9.60 -1.80 5.45
CA THR A 24 9.22 -3.21 5.60
C THR A 24 7.70 -3.35 5.47
N ILE A 25 7.27 -4.30 4.66
CA ILE A 25 5.86 -4.62 4.42
C ILE A 25 5.48 -5.89 5.17
N ASP A 26 4.37 -5.79 5.91
CA ASP A 26 3.66 -6.93 6.46
C ASP A 26 2.76 -7.51 5.36
N TRP A 27 3.06 -8.72 4.91
CA TRP A 27 2.35 -9.39 3.83
C TRP A 27 1.20 -10.28 4.35
N ALA A 28 0.18 -10.48 3.52
CA ALA A 28 -0.92 -11.37 3.84
C ALA A 28 -0.46 -12.83 3.96
N ASP A 29 -0.89 -13.45 5.04
CA ASP A 29 -0.94 -14.90 5.26
C ASP A 29 -2.34 -15.36 4.86
N TRP A 30 -2.45 -15.98 3.68
CA TRP A 30 -3.73 -16.48 3.19
C TRP A 30 -4.02 -17.82 3.85
N VAL A 31 -5.21 -17.99 4.41
CA VAL A 31 -5.56 -19.17 5.23
C VAL A 31 -6.57 -20.07 4.53
N ALA A 32 -7.47 -19.48 3.73
CA ALA A 32 -8.48 -20.23 3.00
C ALA A 32 -8.79 -19.58 1.65
N ALA A 33 -9.14 -20.40 0.67
CA ALA A 33 -9.50 -19.94 -0.67
C ALA A 33 -10.54 -20.85 -1.31
N SER A 34 -11.44 -20.24 -2.09
CA SER A 34 -12.38 -20.89 -2.98
C SER A 34 -12.18 -20.30 -4.37
N ALA A 35 -11.36 -20.97 -5.19
CA ALA A 35 -11.02 -20.51 -6.54
C ALA A 35 -12.25 -20.38 -7.44
N SER A 36 -13.16 -21.36 -7.40
CA SER A 36 -14.44 -21.31 -8.12
C SER A 36 -15.41 -20.28 -7.53
N GLY A 37 -15.28 -19.97 -6.24
CA GLY A 37 -16.09 -18.95 -5.57
C GLY A 37 -15.56 -17.53 -5.75
N GLY A 38 -14.34 -17.37 -6.28
CA GLY A 38 -13.68 -16.07 -6.41
C GLY A 38 -13.39 -15.40 -5.07
N VAL A 39 -13.13 -16.18 -4.00
CA VAL A 39 -12.91 -15.64 -2.64
C VAL A 39 -11.68 -16.25 -2.00
N ALA A 40 -10.91 -15.43 -1.28
CA ALA A 40 -9.85 -15.89 -0.37
C ALA A 40 -9.86 -15.06 0.92
N THR A 41 -9.44 -15.66 2.04
CA THR A 41 -9.39 -15.00 3.34
C THR A 41 -8.07 -15.29 4.03
N GLY A 42 -7.60 -14.32 4.81
CA GLY A 42 -6.33 -14.40 5.49
C GLY A 42 -6.18 -13.34 6.56
N THR A 43 -4.95 -13.18 7.03
CA THR A 43 -4.57 -12.16 8.01
C THR A 43 -3.27 -11.49 7.63
N ILE A 44 -3.10 -10.23 8.04
CA ILE A 44 -1.83 -9.52 7.99
C ILE A 44 -1.44 -9.18 9.43
N ALA A 45 -0.30 -9.70 9.88
CA ALA A 45 0.25 -9.39 11.19
C ALA A 45 1.06 -8.10 11.12
N SER A 46 0.60 -7.04 11.78
CA SER A 46 1.30 -5.74 11.84
C SER A 46 1.58 -5.37 13.30
N GLY A 47 2.83 -5.63 13.71
CA GLY A 47 3.24 -5.53 15.12
C GLY A 47 2.42 -6.48 16.02
N ALA A 48 1.68 -5.91 16.97
CA ALA A 48 0.78 -6.66 17.86
C ALA A 48 -0.66 -6.79 17.32
N THR A 49 -0.94 -6.20 16.16
CA THR A 49 -2.28 -6.14 15.58
C THR A 49 -2.41 -7.17 14.46
N SER A 50 -3.55 -7.86 14.39
CA SER A 50 -3.89 -8.74 13.29
C SER A 50 -5.01 -8.11 12.46
N VAL A 51 -4.73 -7.79 11.21
CA VAL A 51 -5.72 -7.27 10.25
C VAL A 51 -6.30 -8.45 9.48
N GLY A 52 -7.62 -8.67 9.56
CA GLY A 52 -8.28 -9.63 8.68
C GLY A 52 -8.29 -9.08 7.24
N VAL A 53 -8.00 -9.95 6.26
CA VAL A 53 -8.03 -9.59 4.85
C VAL A 53 -8.89 -10.58 4.07
N THR A 54 -9.70 -10.06 3.15
CA THR A 54 -10.56 -10.85 2.27
C THR A 54 -10.41 -10.37 0.83
N TYR A 55 -10.10 -11.27 -0.08
CA TYR A 55 -10.22 -11.05 -1.51
C TYR A 55 -11.58 -11.56 -2.00
N SER A 56 -12.23 -10.80 -2.88
CA SER A 56 -13.38 -11.22 -3.66
C SER A 56 -13.27 -10.73 -5.09
N GLY A 57 -13.53 -11.58 -6.08
CA GLY A 57 -13.44 -11.21 -7.49
C GLY A 57 -14.04 -12.28 -8.40
N PRO A 58 -13.66 -12.30 -9.69
CA PRO A 58 -13.96 -13.41 -10.58
C PRO A 58 -13.39 -14.73 -10.04
N GLN A 59 -13.88 -15.86 -10.57
CA GLN A 59 -13.22 -17.14 -10.32
C GLN A 59 -11.75 -17.05 -10.76
N PHE A 60 -10.87 -17.67 -9.99
CA PHE A 60 -9.43 -17.65 -10.25
C PHE A 60 -8.88 -19.06 -10.44
N PHE A 61 -7.65 -19.18 -10.90
CA PHE A 61 -7.02 -20.45 -11.26
C PHE A 61 -6.79 -21.33 -10.03
N ALA A 62 -6.08 -20.79 -9.03
CA ALA A 62 -5.77 -21.48 -7.77
C ALA A 62 -5.35 -20.46 -6.69
N ALA A 63 -5.07 -20.95 -5.49
CA ALA A 63 -4.38 -20.16 -4.48
C ALA A 63 -3.45 -21.07 -3.68
N GLN A 64 -2.31 -20.52 -3.25
CA GLN A 64 -1.42 -21.14 -2.28
C GLN A 64 -1.66 -20.45 -0.95
N VAL A 65 -2.08 -21.23 0.06
CA VAL A 65 -2.51 -20.76 1.39
C VAL A 65 -1.83 -21.54 2.52
N SER A 66 -0.89 -22.42 2.17
CA SER A 66 -0.20 -23.31 3.12
C SER A 66 1.11 -23.85 2.53
N GLY A 67 1.90 -22.96 1.93
CA GLY A 67 3.11 -23.32 1.20
C GLY A 67 2.87 -23.67 -0.27
N GLY A 68 3.96 -23.94 -0.99
CA GLY A 68 3.97 -24.15 -2.43
C GLY A 68 5.21 -23.52 -3.09
N GLY A 69 5.07 -23.12 -4.35
CA GLY A 69 6.16 -22.50 -5.12
C GLY A 69 6.28 -21.02 -4.81
N ASN A 70 7.44 -20.55 -4.37
CA ASN A 70 7.66 -19.11 -4.21
C ASN A 70 7.89 -18.44 -5.57
N PHE A 71 6.94 -17.62 -6.00
CA PHE A 71 7.02 -16.83 -7.23
C PHE A 71 7.56 -15.41 -7.02
N TYR A 72 7.65 -14.94 -5.77
CA TYR A 72 8.16 -13.62 -5.42
C TYR A 72 9.69 -13.62 -5.36
N THR A 73 10.30 -13.90 -6.50
CA THR A 73 11.75 -14.06 -6.66
C THR A 73 12.36 -12.95 -7.50
N GLY A 74 13.69 -12.90 -7.56
CA GLY A 74 14.41 -11.89 -8.33
C GLY A 74 14.49 -10.54 -7.60
N ASN A 75 14.71 -9.47 -8.36
CA ASN A 75 14.94 -8.14 -7.79
C ASN A 75 13.71 -7.23 -7.80
N ALA A 76 12.60 -7.67 -8.42
CA ALA A 76 11.42 -6.84 -8.66
C ALA A 76 10.74 -6.32 -7.38
N TYR A 77 10.94 -6.99 -6.24
CA TYR A 77 10.22 -6.71 -4.99
C TYR A 77 11.04 -5.93 -3.96
N THR A 78 12.33 -5.71 -4.22
CA THR A 78 13.26 -5.08 -3.25
C THR A 78 14.19 -4.05 -3.91
N ASN A 79 13.89 -3.62 -5.14
CA ASN A 79 14.68 -2.62 -5.89
C ASN A 79 14.01 -1.24 -5.92
N GLY A 80 13.21 -0.92 -4.90
CA GLY A 80 12.53 0.36 -4.70
C GLY A 80 12.41 0.70 -3.22
N ASP A 81 11.34 1.38 -2.82
CA ASP A 81 11.14 1.84 -1.43
C ASP A 81 10.63 0.74 -0.47
N VAL A 82 10.70 -0.54 -0.87
CA VAL A 82 10.29 -1.69 -0.06
C VAL A 82 11.49 -2.59 0.20
N ASP A 83 11.67 -2.98 1.46
CA ASP A 83 12.85 -3.74 1.92
C ASP A 83 12.71 -5.26 1.79
N ASN A 84 11.49 -5.77 1.65
CA ASN A 84 11.22 -7.21 1.67
C ASN A 84 10.18 -7.64 0.63
N ALA A 85 10.51 -8.72 -0.08
CA ALA A 85 9.53 -9.46 -0.87
C ALA A 85 8.53 -10.20 0.05
N PRO A 86 7.36 -10.61 -0.46
CA PRO A 86 6.50 -11.55 0.24
C PRO A 86 7.30 -12.77 0.74
N PRO A 87 7.24 -13.08 2.06
CA PRO A 87 8.15 -14.04 2.68
C PRO A 87 7.73 -15.49 2.45
N THR A 88 6.45 -15.73 2.16
CA THR A 88 5.87 -17.06 1.91
C THR A 88 5.48 -17.20 0.44
N SER A 89 5.12 -18.43 0.04
CA SER A 89 4.60 -18.71 -1.30
C SER A 89 3.13 -18.31 -1.46
N ASP A 90 2.55 -17.60 -0.50
CA ASP A 90 1.13 -17.29 -0.46
C ASP A 90 0.75 -16.36 -1.60
N ILE A 91 -0.12 -16.86 -2.47
CA ILE A 91 -0.46 -16.20 -3.72
C ILE A 91 -1.89 -16.53 -4.14
N LEU A 92 -2.58 -15.52 -4.66
CA LEU A 92 -3.81 -15.71 -5.42
C LEU A 92 -3.44 -15.77 -6.90
N GLU A 93 -3.74 -16.90 -7.52
CA GLU A 93 -3.42 -17.19 -8.93
C GLU A 93 -4.65 -16.91 -9.78
N LEU A 94 -4.70 -15.74 -10.41
CA LEU A 94 -5.79 -15.22 -11.22
C LEU A 94 -5.69 -15.70 -12.68
N SER A 95 -6.80 -15.60 -13.39
CA SER A 95 -6.87 -15.88 -14.84
C SER A 95 -8.04 -15.17 -15.52
N LEU A 96 -9.19 -15.06 -14.84
CA LEU A 96 -10.34 -14.33 -15.34
C LEU A 96 -10.29 -12.87 -14.90
N GLY A 97 -10.33 -11.95 -15.88
CA GLY A 97 -10.45 -10.52 -15.64
C GLY A 97 -11.83 -10.13 -15.13
N GLY A 98 -11.91 -8.92 -14.59
CA GLY A 98 -13.11 -8.35 -14.00
C GLY A 98 -12.77 -7.46 -12.81
N THR A 99 -13.78 -7.21 -11.98
CA THR A 99 -13.62 -6.42 -10.76
C THR A 99 -13.20 -7.31 -9.60
N SER A 100 -12.04 -7.00 -9.01
CA SER A 100 -11.51 -7.61 -7.80
C SER A 100 -11.53 -6.59 -6.66
N THR A 101 -11.85 -7.04 -5.46
CA THR A 101 -11.87 -6.24 -4.25
C THR A 101 -11.09 -6.95 -3.16
N ILE A 102 -10.26 -6.19 -2.45
CA ILE A 102 -9.61 -6.61 -1.22
C ILE A 102 -10.18 -5.77 -0.08
N THR A 103 -10.73 -6.41 0.95
CA THR A 103 -11.28 -5.77 2.14
C THR A 103 -10.43 -6.07 3.35
N PHE A 104 -10.20 -5.06 4.17
CA PHE A 104 -9.48 -5.14 5.43
C PHE A 104 -10.47 -5.03 6.59
N SER A 105 -10.19 -5.68 7.72
CA SER A 105 -11.02 -5.60 8.92
C SER A 105 -10.95 -4.24 9.63
N GLN A 106 -10.05 -3.36 9.17
CA GLN A 106 -9.82 -2.01 9.67
C GLN A 106 -9.02 -1.22 8.64
N ALA A 107 -9.07 0.11 8.71
CA ALA A 107 -8.36 1.00 7.81
C ALA A 107 -6.85 0.77 7.82
N VAL A 108 -6.25 0.71 6.63
CA VAL A 108 -4.81 0.59 6.40
C VAL A 108 -4.32 1.76 5.55
N VAL A 109 -3.04 2.13 5.70
CA VAL A 109 -2.44 3.25 4.96
C VAL A 109 -1.56 2.72 3.84
N ASP A 110 -1.75 3.28 2.65
CA ASP A 110 -0.97 3.01 1.44
C ASP A 110 -0.71 1.52 1.19
N PRO A 111 -1.76 0.66 1.20
CA PRO A 111 -1.59 -0.77 0.98
C PRO A 111 -0.92 -1.05 -0.37
N VAL A 112 -0.17 -2.15 -0.42
CA VAL A 112 0.61 -2.54 -1.60
C VAL A 112 0.16 -3.89 -2.16
N LEU A 113 0.28 -4.05 -3.47
CA LEU A 113 0.14 -5.34 -4.15
C LEU A 113 1.49 -5.76 -4.72
N ALA A 114 1.90 -7.00 -4.42
CA ALA A 114 3.01 -7.65 -5.12
C ALA A 114 2.46 -8.42 -6.32
N LEU A 115 2.97 -8.09 -7.50
CA LEU A 115 2.52 -8.60 -8.79
C LEU A 115 3.46 -9.70 -9.31
N VAL A 116 2.89 -10.74 -9.92
CA VAL A 116 3.63 -11.82 -10.61
C VAL A 116 3.04 -12.02 -12.00
N SER A 117 3.85 -11.88 -13.05
CA SER A 117 3.47 -12.21 -14.44
C SER A 117 2.29 -11.45 -15.04
N TRP A 118 2.08 -10.17 -14.70
CA TRP A 118 0.92 -9.40 -15.22
C TRP A 118 1.12 -8.94 -16.67
N ASN A 119 1.06 -9.88 -17.63
CA ASN A 119 1.48 -9.64 -19.01
C ASN A 119 0.34 -9.18 -19.91
N GLY A 120 0.44 -7.95 -20.45
CA GLY A 120 -0.63 -7.38 -21.27
C GLY A 120 -1.88 -7.00 -20.49
N ASN A 121 -1.86 -7.11 -19.15
CA ASN A 121 -2.99 -6.72 -18.33
C ASN A 121 -3.25 -5.22 -18.40
N ILE A 122 -4.51 -4.82 -18.50
CA ILE A 122 -4.93 -3.44 -18.29
C ILE A 122 -5.62 -3.37 -16.94
N VAL A 123 -5.01 -2.63 -16.01
CA VAL A 123 -5.46 -2.54 -14.61
C VAL A 123 -5.88 -1.11 -14.29
N ASP A 124 -6.97 -0.95 -13.54
CA ASP A 124 -7.40 0.36 -13.01
C ASP A 124 -7.98 0.20 -11.61
N PHE A 125 -7.43 0.94 -10.64
CA PHE A 125 -7.85 0.97 -9.25
C PHE A 125 -8.89 2.07 -8.97
N GLY A 126 -9.10 3.01 -9.90
CA GLY A 126 -9.97 4.17 -9.70
C GLY A 126 -9.47 5.16 -8.64
N THR A 127 -8.29 4.92 -8.06
CA THR A 127 -7.62 5.77 -7.07
C THR A 127 -6.14 5.90 -7.45
N PRO A 128 -5.44 6.98 -7.06
CA PRO A 128 -4.03 7.15 -7.38
C PRO A 128 -3.16 5.98 -6.90
N ILE A 129 -2.23 5.56 -7.74
CA ILE A 129 -1.25 4.52 -7.44
C ILE A 129 0.18 5.02 -7.69
N GLU A 130 1.13 4.28 -7.13
CA GLU A 130 2.55 4.41 -7.41
C GLU A 130 3.13 3.04 -7.79
N ILE A 131 3.93 3.01 -8.85
CA ILE A 131 4.79 1.85 -9.15
C ILE A 131 6.03 1.97 -8.26
N VAL A 132 6.05 1.25 -7.15
CA VAL A 132 7.13 1.34 -6.15
C VAL A 132 8.38 0.64 -6.65
N SER A 133 8.21 -0.48 -7.32
CA SER A 133 9.31 -1.29 -7.83
C SER A 133 8.85 -2.14 -9.01
N ASN A 134 9.76 -2.41 -9.94
CA ASN A 134 9.57 -3.40 -10.99
C ASN A 134 10.94 -3.96 -11.40
N GLY A 135 10.97 -5.19 -11.92
CA GLY A 135 12.23 -5.80 -12.30
C GLY A 135 12.07 -7.22 -12.83
N SER A 136 13.18 -7.96 -12.81
CA SER A 136 13.18 -9.37 -13.15
C SER A 136 12.59 -10.17 -12.00
N GLY A 137 11.57 -10.97 -12.30
CA GLY A 137 10.97 -11.95 -11.40
C GLY A 137 10.98 -13.35 -12.00
N PHE A 138 10.10 -14.20 -11.49
CA PHE A 138 10.10 -15.63 -11.81
C PHE A 138 9.93 -15.94 -13.30
N PHE A 139 9.02 -15.24 -13.99
CA PHE A 139 8.68 -15.53 -15.39
C PHE A 139 9.38 -14.61 -16.41
N GLY A 140 10.04 -13.54 -15.95
CA GLY A 140 10.69 -12.59 -16.85
C GLY A 140 10.83 -11.20 -16.25
N SER A 141 10.99 -10.21 -17.13
CA SER A 141 11.34 -8.83 -16.77
C SER A 141 10.51 -7.81 -17.53
N GLY A 142 9.19 -7.85 -17.32
CA GLY A 142 8.25 -6.87 -17.87
C GLY A 142 8.25 -5.55 -17.10
N THR A 143 7.62 -4.54 -17.70
CA THR A 143 7.49 -3.20 -17.13
C THR A 143 6.02 -2.78 -17.09
N PRO A 144 5.49 -2.34 -15.93
CA PRO A 144 4.18 -1.72 -15.87
C PRO A 144 4.26 -0.30 -16.45
N ILE A 145 3.35 0.04 -17.35
CA ILE A 145 3.24 1.37 -17.95
C ILE A 145 2.06 2.08 -17.29
N LEU A 146 2.35 3.04 -16.42
CA LEU A 146 1.33 3.84 -15.72
C LEU A 146 0.40 4.53 -16.74
N ASN A 147 -0.91 4.51 -16.49
CA ASN A 147 -1.89 5.18 -17.33
C ASN A 147 -1.84 6.71 -17.14
N GLY A 148 -2.46 7.45 -18.05
CA GLY A 148 -2.43 8.93 -18.03
C GLY A 148 -3.15 9.57 -16.83
N THR A 149 -3.99 8.82 -16.11
CA THR A 149 -4.68 9.26 -14.90
C THR A 149 -3.93 8.93 -13.62
N GLY A 150 -2.87 8.13 -13.69
CA GLY A 150 -2.13 7.66 -12.52
C GLY A 150 -2.92 6.72 -11.61
N THR A 151 -3.98 6.09 -12.11
CA THR A 151 -4.88 5.21 -11.32
C THR A 151 -4.71 3.73 -11.64
N GLY A 152 -3.85 3.40 -12.61
CA GLY A 152 -3.76 2.07 -13.18
C GLY A 152 -2.56 1.95 -14.12
N PHE A 153 -2.37 0.77 -14.68
CA PHE A 153 -1.24 0.50 -15.57
C PHE A 153 -1.60 -0.52 -16.66
N THR A 154 -0.82 -0.52 -17.74
CA THR A 154 -0.79 -1.59 -18.73
C THR A 154 0.50 -2.39 -18.57
N GLY A 155 0.40 -3.71 -18.46
CA GLY A 155 1.56 -4.59 -18.39
C GLY A 155 2.24 -4.75 -19.76
N ASN A 156 3.54 -4.52 -19.83
CA ASN A 156 4.36 -4.76 -21.03
C ASN A 156 5.39 -5.86 -20.76
N GLY A 157 5.10 -7.08 -21.22
CA GLY A 157 5.86 -8.29 -20.86
C GLY A 157 5.48 -8.83 -19.48
N GLU A 158 6.26 -9.78 -18.96
CA GLU A 158 6.01 -10.43 -17.68
C GLU A 158 6.25 -9.49 -16.49
N VAL A 159 5.25 -8.67 -16.15
CA VAL A 159 5.37 -7.66 -15.10
C VAL A 159 5.45 -8.33 -13.73
N HIS A 160 6.53 -8.00 -13.03
CA HIS A 160 6.75 -8.30 -11.62
C HIS A 160 7.08 -7.00 -10.90
N GLY A 161 6.64 -6.85 -9.67
CA GLY A 161 6.91 -5.64 -8.91
C GLY A 161 5.91 -5.36 -7.80
N ILE A 162 5.98 -4.16 -7.26
CA ILE A 162 5.10 -3.68 -6.21
C ILE A 162 4.39 -2.42 -6.68
N VAL A 163 3.07 -2.41 -6.51
CA VAL A 163 2.22 -1.24 -6.71
C VAL A 163 1.64 -0.82 -5.38
N ARG A 164 1.74 0.48 -5.05
CA ARG A 164 1.16 1.09 -3.86
C ARG A 164 -0.11 1.84 -4.22
N ILE A 165 -1.16 1.65 -3.44
CA ILE A 165 -2.45 2.30 -3.61
C ILE A 165 -2.53 3.43 -2.59
N LEU A 166 -2.46 4.68 -3.04
CA LEU A 166 -2.30 5.83 -2.16
C LEU A 166 -3.57 6.13 -1.35
N GLY A 167 -3.41 6.51 -0.09
CA GLY A 167 -4.46 6.91 0.83
C GLY A 167 -4.75 5.91 1.95
N THR A 168 -5.86 6.14 2.65
CA THR A 168 -6.36 5.27 3.73
C THR A 168 -7.54 4.45 3.22
N HIS A 169 -7.48 3.13 3.38
CA HIS A 169 -8.43 2.20 2.76
C HIS A 169 -8.94 1.17 3.77
N ASP A 170 -10.26 1.02 3.86
CA ASP A 170 -10.90 -0.20 4.41
C ASP A 170 -11.07 -1.27 3.32
N SER A 171 -11.06 -0.86 2.05
CA SER A 171 -11.05 -1.75 0.90
C SER A 171 -10.40 -1.10 -0.31
N ILE A 172 -9.81 -1.92 -1.16
CA ILE A 172 -9.30 -1.53 -2.48
C ILE A 172 -10.11 -2.30 -3.51
N THR A 173 -10.56 -1.64 -4.56
CA THR A 173 -11.20 -2.28 -5.71
C THR A 173 -10.43 -1.93 -6.97
N PHE A 174 -10.22 -2.91 -7.84
CA PHE A 174 -9.59 -2.70 -9.13
C PHE A 174 -10.21 -3.58 -10.21
N THR A 175 -10.10 -3.13 -11.44
CA THR A 175 -10.41 -3.93 -12.63
C THR A 175 -9.13 -4.42 -13.26
N HIS A 176 -9.17 -5.61 -13.87
CA HIS A 176 -8.08 -6.15 -14.69
C HIS A 176 -8.62 -7.01 -15.82
N THR A 177 -7.79 -7.28 -16.83
CA THR A 177 -8.15 -8.15 -17.97
C THR A 177 -7.82 -9.61 -17.70
N SER A 178 -8.36 -10.52 -18.52
CA SER A 178 -8.05 -11.94 -18.43
C SER A 178 -6.69 -12.25 -19.07
N GLU A 179 -5.98 -13.21 -18.49
CA GLU A 179 -4.83 -13.89 -19.10
C GLU A 179 -4.79 -15.36 -18.69
N GLN A 180 -3.80 -16.12 -19.16
CA GLN A 180 -3.71 -17.54 -18.80
C GLN A 180 -3.47 -17.72 -17.29
N TRP A 181 -2.61 -16.88 -16.72
CA TRP A 181 -2.22 -16.95 -15.32
C TRP A 181 -1.50 -15.67 -14.89
N HIS A 182 -1.82 -15.16 -13.71
CA HIS A 182 -1.02 -14.18 -12.99
C HIS A 182 -1.23 -14.27 -11.50
N GLY A 183 -0.26 -13.78 -10.75
CA GLY A 183 -0.26 -13.86 -9.31
C GLY A 183 -0.37 -12.50 -8.64
N LEU A 184 -1.05 -12.46 -7.50
CA LEU A 184 -0.94 -11.34 -6.57
C LEU A 184 -0.96 -11.79 -5.11
N THR A 185 -0.34 -10.96 -4.28
CA THR A 185 -0.66 -10.89 -2.85
C THR A 185 -0.69 -9.43 -2.41
N VAL A 186 -1.19 -9.18 -1.20
CA VAL A 186 -1.37 -7.84 -0.63
C VAL A 186 -0.57 -7.70 0.64
N GLY A 187 -0.09 -6.49 0.91
CA GLY A 187 0.60 -6.17 2.15
C GLY A 187 0.34 -4.73 2.58
N ILE A 188 0.74 -4.42 3.81
CA ILE A 188 0.64 -3.09 4.40
C ILE A 188 1.93 -2.74 5.13
N ALA A 189 2.28 -1.46 5.17
CA ALA A 189 3.34 -0.98 6.06
C ALA A 189 2.82 -0.69 7.47
N ALA A 190 1.56 -0.25 7.58
CA ALA A 190 0.94 0.11 8.84
C ALA A 190 -0.59 0.11 8.75
N VAL A 191 -1.21 -0.12 9.90
CA VAL A 191 -2.62 0.17 10.16
C VAL A 191 -2.80 1.68 10.31
N ALA A 192 -3.93 2.22 9.85
CA ALA A 192 -4.27 3.62 10.10
C ALA A 192 -4.42 3.89 11.60
N ALA A 193 -3.73 4.91 12.11
CA ALA A 193 -3.89 5.32 13.49
C ALA A 193 -5.35 5.77 13.74
N PRO A 194 -5.95 5.45 14.91
CA PRO A 194 -7.21 6.05 15.29
C PRO A 194 -7.03 7.57 15.24
N GLU A 195 -7.89 8.27 14.50
CA GLU A 195 -7.86 9.73 14.46
C GLU A 195 -7.84 10.22 15.91
N ALA A 196 -6.77 10.94 16.30
CA ALA A 196 -6.71 11.52 17.63
C ALA A 196 -7.86 12.52 17.72
N ALA A 197 -8.99 12.10 18.32
CA ALA A 197 -10.12 12.96 18.59
C ALA A 197 -9.58 14.27 19.16
N PRO A 198 -10.08 15.45 18.74
CA PRO A 198 -9.40 16.72 18.95
C PRO A 198 -9.46 17.17 20.42
N LEU A 199 -8.72 16.50 21.29
CA LEU A 199 -8.40 16.89 22.66
C LEU A 199 -7.60 18.21 22.65
N ALA A 200 -6.92 18.52 21.53
CA ALA A 200 -6.32 19.83 21.27
C ALA A 200 -7.36 20.97 21.17
N LEU A 201 -8.60 20.67 20.73
CA LEU A 201 -9.68 21.66 20.66
C LEU A 201 -10.38 21.82 22.02
N LEU A 202 -10.45 20.75 22.82
CA LEU A 202 -10.97 20.82 24.20
C LEU A 202 -10.00 21.57 25.13
N GLY A 203 -8.69 21.40 24.95
CA GLY A 203 -7.66 22.11 25.70
C GLY A 203 -7.61 23.62 25.41
N SER A 204 -7.81 24.02 24.16
CA SER A 204 -7.86 25.44 23.77
C SER A 204 -9.17 26.12 24.20
N ALA A 205 -10.30 25.40 24.19
CA ALA A 205 -11.58 25.89 24.72
C ALA A 205 -11.54 26.16 26.23
N LEU A 206 -10.92 25.27 27.02
CA LEU A 206 -10.77 25.44 28.47
C LEU A 206 -9.79 26.56 28.85
N ALA A 207 -8.70 26.73 28.09
CA ALA A 207 -7.75 27.83 28.27
C ALA A 207 -8.37 29.20 27.93
N GLY A 208 -9.23 29.27 26.90
CA GLY A 208 -9.97 30.47 26.54
C GLY A 208 -10.98 30.91 27.60
N LEU A 209 -11.68 29.97 28.24
CA LEU A 209 -12.62 30.25 29.34
C LEU A 209 -11.91 30.74 30.61
N GLY A 210 -10.73 30.21 30.93
CA GLY A 210 -9.92 30.65 32.08
C GLY A 210 -9.39 32.08 31.95
N LEU A 211 -9.06 32.52 30.74
CA LEU A 211 -8.60 33.89 30.46
C LEU A 211 -9.74 34.93 30.50
N LEU A 212 -10.96 34.52 30.13
CA LEU A 212 -12.15 35.38 30.21
C LEU A 212 -12.66 35.57 31.64
N ALA A 213 -12.57 34.54 32.49
CA ALA A 213 -12.95 34.62 33.90
C ALA A 213 -12.05 35.60 34.71
N ARG A 214 -10.77 35.74 34.33
CA ARG A 214 -9.82 36.64 35.01
C ARG A 214 -9.98 38.13 34.68
N ARG A 215 -10.78 38.50 33.68
CA ARG A 215 -11.03 39.91 33.32
C ARG A 215 -12.24 40.52 34.02
N LYS A 216 -12.93 39.76 34.89
CA LYS A 216 -14.12 40.20 35.63
C LYS A 216 -13.97 40.19 37.17
N ALA A 217 -12.75 40.05 37.68
CA ALA A 217 -12.43 40.22 39.11
C ALA A 217 -11.61 41.49 39.32
#